data_AF-A0A534VW77-F1
#
_entry.id   AF-A0A534VW77-F1
#
_cell.length_a   1.000
_cell.length_b   1.000
_cell.length_c   1.000
_cell.angle_alpha   90.00
_cell.angle_beta   90.00
_cell.angle_gamma   90.00
#
_symmetry.space_group_name_H-M   'P 1'
#
loop_
_entity.id
_entity.type
_entity.pdbx_description
1 polymer ?
#
loop_
_entity_poly.entity_id
_entity_poly.type
_entity_poly.pdbx_seq_one_letter_code
_entity_poly.pdbx_strand_id
1 'polypeptide(L)'
;MTIPVETLIDGLARTLTDAVLPDVTSRFARGQLFAVVDVLRNLRDRLEVKAALYETEAASAAAALERAAAALGREAAAARIAEALAAAPAGPPAERTAALRAALVAALEAIDALPEELAAPARAAIAEHLAAQTMREVAVLKPSLLGEISKG
;
A
#
# COMPACT_ATOMS: atom_id res chain seq x y z
N MET A 1 -0.43 22.62 6.49
CA MET A 1 -1.66 21.81 6.39
C MET A 1 -1.66 21.10 5.06
N THR A 2 -1.51 19.79 5.07
CA THR A 2 -1.69 18.93 3.88
C THR A 2 -3.14 18.45 3.86
N ILE A 3 -3.88 18.78 2.79
CA ILE A 3 -5.26 18.31 2.60
C ILE A 3 -5.18 16.91 1.96
N PRO A 4 -5.85 15.88 2.49
CA PRO A 4 -5.88 14.56 1.88
C PRO A 4 -6.38 14.63 0.43
N VAL A 5 -5.77 13.87 -0.48
CA VAL A 5 -6.07 13.93 -1.91
C VAL A 5 -7.53 13.54 -2.22
N GLU A 6 -8.09 12.62 -1.44
CA GLU A 6 -9.49 12.20 -1.51
C GLU A 6 -10.42 13.36 -1.15
N THR A 7 -10.05 14.13 -0.12
CA THR A 7 -10.80 15.33 0.30
C THR A 7 -10.73 16.42 -0.78
N LEU A 8 -9.59 16.56 -1.47
CA LEU A 8 -9.47 17.48 -2.61
C LEU A 8 -10.35 17.04 -3.78
N ILE A 9 -10.33 15.76 -4.15
CA ILE A 9 -11.15 15.22 -5.24
C ILE A 9 -12.65 15.40 -4.94
N ASP A 10 -13.06 15.16 -3.69
CA ASP A 10 -14.43 15.40 -3.23
C ASP A 10 -14.82 16.87 -3.27
N GLY A 11 -13.93 17.74 -2.84
CA GLY A 11 -14.12 19.18 -2.90
C GLY A 11 -14.31 19.64 -4.34
N LEU A 12 -13.48 19.15 -5.27
CA LEU A 12 -13.57 19.45 -6.69
C LEU A 12 -14.89 18.95 -7.30
N ALA A 13 -15.23 17.67 -7.09
CA ALA A 13 -16.47 17.10 -7.63
C ALA A 13 -17.71 17.85 -7.14
N ARG A 14 -17.74 18.22 -5.85
CA ARG A 14 -18.82 19.00 -5.24
C ARG A 14 -18.89 20.40 -5.80
N THR A 15 -17.76 21.10 -5.89
CA THR A 15 -17.70 22.47 -6.46
C THR A 15 -18.18 22.47 -7.91
N LEU A 16 -17.74 21.50 -8.72
CA LEU A 16 -18.17 21.37 -10.11
C LEU A 16 -19.68 21.09 -10.23
N THR A 17 -20.26 20.33 -9.30
CA THR A 17 -21.69 19.96 -9.32
C THR A 17 -22.58 21.07 -8.77
N ASP A 18 -22.20 21.69 -7.65
CA ASP A 18 -23.07 22.57 -6.88
C ASP A 18 -22.90 24.04 -7.28
N ALA A 19 -21.68 24.44 -7.67
CA ALA A 19 -21.38 25.82 -8.01
C ALA A 19 -21.21 26.06 -9.52
N VAL A 20 -20.61 25.11 -10.26
CA VAL A 20 -20.32 25.32 -11.70
C VAL A 20 -21.47 24.85 -12.60
N LEU A 21 -21.98 23.64 -12.39
CA LEU A 21 -23.03 23.05 -13.24
C LEU A 21 -24.30 23.92 -13.41
N PRO A 22 -24.80 24.67 -12.39
CA PRO A 22 -25.97 25.53 -12.56
C PRO A 22 -25.79 26.59 -13.65
N ASP A 23 -24.56 27.12 -13.79
CA ASP A 23 -24.25 28.20 -14.72
C ASP A 23 -23.89 27.70 -16.14
N VAL A 24 -23.71 26.38 -16.31
CA VAL A 24 -23.44 25.78 -17.63
C VAL A 24 -24.74 25.58 -18.40
N THR A 25 -24.97 26.45 -19.39
CA THR A 25 -26.19 26.50 -20.20
C THR A 25 -26.16 25.53 -21.40
N SER A 26 -24.99 25.29 -21.99
CA SER A 26 -24.87 24.39 -23.15
C SER A 26 -25.03 22.92 -22.75
N ARG A 27 -25.99 22.22 -23.38
CA ARG A 27 -26.20 20.78 -23.17
C ARG A 27 -24.93 19.95 -23.38
N PHE A 28 -24.13 20.30 -24.39
CA PHE A 28 -22.88 19.62 -24.67
C PHE A 28 -21.87 19.82 -23.54
N ALA A 29 -21.68 21.08 -23.10
CA ALA A 29 -20.78 21.40 -22.00
C ALA A 29 -21.22 20.77 -20.67
N ARG A 30 -22.53 20.67 -20.40
CA ARG A 30 -23.07 19.94 -19.24
C ARG A 30 -22.68 18.46 -19.30
N GLY A 31 -22.81 17.82 -20.47
CA GLY A 31 -22.40 16.44 -20.68
C GLY A 31 -20.90 16.22 -20.41
N GLN A 32 -20.05 17.14 -20.88
CA GLN A 32 -18.61 17.10 -20.59
C GLN A 32 -18.31 17.28 -19.11
N LEU A 33 -19.01 18.19 -18.42
CA LEU A 33 -18.83 18.40 -16.99
C LEU A 33 -19.21 17.15 -16.17
N PHE A 34 -20.31 16.47 -16.53
CA PHE A 34 -20.67 15.19 -15.92
C PHE A 34 -19.59 14.12 -16.13
N ALA A 35 -19.02 14.03 -17.34
CA ALA A 35 -17.94 13.09 -17.62
C ALA A 35 -16.69 13.38 -16.77
N VAL A 36 -16.34 14.65 -16.55
CA VAL A 36 -15.21 15.03 -15.67
C VAL A 36 -15.49 14.63 -14.22
N VAL A 37 -16.70 14.91 -13.71
CA VAL A 37 -17.08 14.49 -12.34
C VAL A 37 -17.02 12.97 -12.19
N ASP A 38 -17.43 12.22 -13.20
CA ASP A 38 -17.35 10.76 -13.21
C ASP A 38 -15.89 10.27 -13.16
N VAL A 39 -14.99 10.85 -13.98
CA VAL A 39 -13.56 10.54 -13.94
C VAL A 39 -12.95 10.83 -12.58
N LEU A 40 -13.32 11.96 -11.95
CA LEU A 40 -12.84 12.32 -10.61
C LEU A 40 -13.28 11.30 -9.55
N ARG A 41 -14.54 10.85 -9.59
CA ARG A 41 -15.05 9.82 -8.66
C ARG A 41 -14.36 8.47 -8.88
N ASN A 42 -14.22 8.03 -10.14
CA ASN A 42 -13.49 6.81 -10.47
C ASN A 42 -12.03 6.85 -10.02
N LEU A 43 -11.39 8.03 -10.06
CA LEU A 43 -10.03 8.20 -9.56
C LEU A 43 -9.97 8.06 -8.02
N ARG A 44 -10.95 8.63 -7.31
CA ARG A 44 -11.06 8.49 -5.85
C ARG A 44 -11.16 7.02 -5.43
N ASP A 45 -12.06 6.26 -6.07
CA ASP A 45 -12.28 4.85 -5.72
C ASP A 45 -11.00 4.02 -5.89
N ARG A 46 -10.22 4.31 -6.94
CA ARG A 46 -8.93 3.65 -7.18
C ARG A 46 -7.88 4.02 -6.14
N LEU A 47 -7.88 5.27 -5.64
CA LEU A 47 -6.98 5.70 -4.57
C LEU A 47 -7.32 5.01 -3.25
N GLU A 48 -8.61 4.88 -2.93
CA GLU A 48 -9.07 4.19 -1.73
C GLU A 48 -8.69 2.70 -1.74
N VAL A 49 -8.93 2.01 -2.87
CA VAL A 49 -8.49 0.62 -3.05
C VAL A 49 -6.97 0.50 -2.88
N LYS A 50 -6.20 1.41 -3.46
CA LYS A 50 -4.74 1.41 -3.35
C LYS A 50 -4.27 1.67 -1.92
N ALA A 51 -4.91 2.57 -1.19
CA ALA A 51 -4.65 2.82 0.23
C ALA A 51 -4.94 1.57 1.09
N ALA A 52 -6.06 0.88 0.85
CA ALA A 52 -6.38 -0.35 1.58
C ALA A 52 -5.36 -1.48 1.34
N LEU A 53 -4.84 -1.58 0.11
CA LEU A 53 -3.74 -2.51 -0.20
C LEU A 53 -2.46 -2.14 0.54
N TYR A 54 -2.10 -0.86 0.59
CA TYR A 54 -0.94 -0.39 1.35
C TYR A 54 -1.08 -0.63 2.86
N GLU A 55 -2.25 -0.40 3.44
CA GLU A 55 -2.50 -0.68 4.86
C GLU A 55 -2.37 -2.17 5.19
N THR A 56 -2.95 -3.02 4.34
CA THR A 56 -2.85 -4.49 4.51
C THR A 56 -1.40 -4.95 4.43
N GLU A 57 -0.64 -4.41 3.48
CA GLU A 57 0.78 -4.70 3.34
C GLU A 57 1.58 -4.18 4.55
N ALA A 58 1.36 -2.94 4.96
CA ALA A 58 2.06 -2.32 6.09
C ALA A 58 1.82 -3.11 7.38
N ALA A 59 0.58 -3.51 7.66
CA ALA A 59 0.26 -4.34 8.82
C ALA A 59 0.96 -5.71 8.75
N SER A 60 0.96 -6.34 7.57
CA SER A 60 1.62 -7.63 7.37
C SER A 60 3.15 -7.54 7.53
N ALA A 61 3.78 -6.49 6.99
CA ALA A 61 5.21 -6.24 7.09
C ALA A 61 5.62 -5.94 8.54
N ALA A 62 4.87 -5.08 9.24
CA ALA A 62 5.12 -4.75 10.63
C ALA A 62 5.06 -6.01 11.52
N ALA A 63 4.01 -6.82 11.38
CA ALA A 63 3.88 -8.06 12.15
C ALA A 63 5.01 -9.07 11.86
N ALA A 64 5.53 -9.11 10.63
CA ALA A 64 6.65 -9.98 10.29
C ALA A 64 7.96 -9.50 10.92
N LEU A 65 8.22 -8.18 10.89
CA LEU A 65 9.35 -7.56 11.55
C LEU A 65 9.29 -7.74 13.08
N GLU A 66 8.12 -7.61 13.69
CA GLU A 66 7.91 -7.86 15.13
C GLU A 66 8.24 -9.32 15.49
N ARG A 67 7.76 -10.29 14.69
CA ARG A 67 8.10 -11.71 14.89
C ARG A 67 9.58 -11.98 14.69
N ALA A 68 10.21 -11.35 13.69
CA ALA A 68 11.65 -11.48 13.45
C ALA A 68 12.47 -10.89 14.62
N ALA A 69 12.12 -9.71 15.12
CA ALA A 69 12.77 -9.13 16.29
C ALA A 69 12.60 -9.99 17.54
N ALA A 70 11.40 -10.54 17.77
CA ALA A 70 11.15 -11.45 18.89
C ALA A 70 11.99 -12.73 18.81
N ALA A 71 12.12 -13.31 17.61
CA ALA A 71 12.95 -14.48 17.36
C ALA A 71 14.45 -14.23 17.60
N LEU A 72 14.93 -13.03 17.26
CA LEU A 72 16.31 -12.60 17.49
C LEU A 72 16.60 -12.28 18.97
N GLY A 73 15.58 -12.04 19.79
CA GLY A 73 15.72 -11.84 21.23
C GLY A 73 16.57 -10.62 21.59
N ARG A 74 17.79 -10.84 22.10
CA ARG A 74 18.70 -9.78 22.59
C ARG A 74 19.78 -9.39 21.59
N GLU A 75 19.73 -9.90 20.37
CA GLU A 75 20.68 -9.54 19.32
C GLU A 75 20.58 -8.06 18.93
N ALA A 76 21.71 -7.46 18.52
CA ALA A 76 21.73 -6.08 18.04
C ALA A 76 20.80 -5.87 16.82
N ALA A 77 20.61 -6.91 16.02
CA ALA A 77 19.66 -6.92 14.90
C ALA A 77 18.21 -6.73 15.38
N ALA A 78 17.81 -7.31 16.52
CA ALA A 78 16.47 -7.12 17.07
C ALA A 78 16.18 -5.66 17.43
N ALA A 79 17.17 -4.97 18.04
CA ALA A 79 17.06 -3.57 18.40
C ALA A 79 16.91 -2.66 17.16
N ARG A 80 17.68 -2.93 16.10
CA ARG A 80 17.58 -2.17 14.83
C ARG A 80 16.22 -2.35 14.17
N ILE A 81 15.66 -3.56 14.20
CA ILE A 81 14.32 -3.83 13.66
C ILE A 81 13.26 -3.05 14.46
N ALA A 82 13.35 -3.06 15.79
CA ALA A 82 12.43 -2.32 16.65
C ALA A 82 12.51 -0.79 16.42
N GLU A 83 13.72 -0.26 16.23
CA GLU A 83 13.93 1.16 15.90
C GLU A 83 13.31 1.51 14.53
N ALA A 84 13.52 0.68 13.51
CA ALA A 84 12.95 0.89 12.19
C ALA A 84 11.40 0.84 12.20
N LEU A 85 10.81 -0.06 13.00
CA LEU A 85 9.37 -0.13 13.23
C LEU A 85 8.83 1.16 13.88
N ALA A 86 9.53 1.66 14.91
CA ALA A 86 9.15 2.89 15.59
C ALA A 86 9.32 4.15 14.72
N ALA A 87 10.29 4.14 13.81
CA ALA A 87 10.55 5.22 12.86
C ALA A 87 9.56 5.24 11.66
N ALA A 88 8.82 4.15 11.43
CA ALA A 88 7.85 4.10 10.34
C ALA A 88 6.76 5.18 10.55
N PRO A 89 6.50 6.03 9.55
CA PRO A 89 5.56 7.14 9.73
C PRO A 89 4.14 6.61 9.94
N ALA A 90 3.39 7.26 10.84
CA ALA A 90 1.94 7.06 10.98
C ALA A 90 1.13 7.77 9.87
N GLY A 91 1.83 8.44 8.94
CA GLY A 91 1.28 9.23 7.84
C GLY A 91 0.69 8.39 6.71
N PRO A 92 0.69 8.89 5.46
CA PRO A 92 0.02 8.24 4.33
C PRO A 92 0.40 6.76 4.19
N PRO A 93 -0.56 5.85 3.91
CA PRO A 93 -0.30 4.41 3.85
C PRO A 93 0.89 4.05 2.95
N ALA A 94 1.02 4.72 1.79
CA ALA A 94 2.10 4.50 0.85
C ALA A 94 3.49 4.81 1.44
N GLU A 95 3.63 5.89 2.22
CA GLU A 95 4.89 6.29 2.86
C GLU A 95 5.25 5.30 3.97
N ARG A 96 4.25 4.89 4.76
CA ARG A 96 4.43 3.88 5.80
C ARG A 96 4.87 2.54 5.21
N THR A 97 4.20 2.07 4.16
CA THR A 97 4.58 0.83 3.46
C THR A 97 6.00 0.93 2.90
N ALA A 98 6.37 2.06 2.28
CA ALA A 98 7.71 2.25 1.75
C ALA A 98 8.79 2.19 2.86
N ALA A 99 8.55 2.82 4.00
CA ALA A 99 9.46 2.74 5.15
C ALA A 99 9.59 1.30 5.68
N LEU A 100 8.49 0.57 5.77
CA LEU A 100 8.49 -0.83 6.22
C LEU A 100 9.17 -1.77 5.22
N ARG A 101 9.06 -1.52 3.91
CA ARG A 101 9.85 -2.25 2.90
C ARG A 101 11.35 -2.03 3.08
N ALA A 102 11.78 -0.78 3.31
CA ALA A 102 13.17 -0.49 3.60
C ALA A 102 13.63 -1.19 4.89
N ALA A 103 12.78 -1.22 5.92
CA ALA A 103 13.05 -1.94 7.16
C ALA A 103 13.18 -3.47 6.95
N LEU A 104 12.34 -4.08 6.09
CA LEU A 104 12.47 -5.50 5.72
C LEU A 104 13.81 -5.82 5.04
N VAL A 105 14.25 -4.96 4.13
CA VAL A 105 15.57 -5.12 3.47
C VAL A 105 16.69 -5.03 4.49
N ALA A 106 16.71 -3.98 5.32
CA ALA A 106 17.72 -3.81 6.35
C ALA A 106 17.71 -4.95 7.38
N ALA A 107 16.53 -5.49 7.71
CA ALA A 107 16.39 -6.64 8.59
C ALA A 107 17.02 -7.89 7.98
N LEU A 108 16.75 -8.18 6.69
CA LEU A 108 17.35 -9.31 5.99
C LEU A 108 18.88 -9.20 5.94
N GLU A 109 19.42 -8.03 5.61
CA GLU A 109 20.87 -7.77 5.62
C GLU A 109 21.49 -8.01 6.99
N ALA A 110 20.81 -7.58 8.06
CA ALA A 110 21.27 -7.80 9.43
C ALA A 110 21.19 -9.27 9.86
N ILE A 111 20.14 -9.99 9.43
CA ILE A 111 19.93 -11.41 9.72
C ILE A 111 20.96 -12.27 9.00
N ASP A 112 21.32 -11.93 7.75
CA ASP A 112 22.32 -12.66 6.96
C ASP A 112 23.73 -12.60 7.54
N ALA A 113 24.01 -11.65 8.42
CA ALA A 113 25.28 -11.55 9.14
C ALA A 113 25.36 -12.44 10.39
N LEU A 114 24.25 -13.10 10.78
CA LEU A 114 24.17 -13.93 11.98
C LEU A 114 24.43 -15.42 11.66
N PRO A 115 24.83 -16.22 12.68
CA PRO A 115 24.81 -17.68 12.58
C PRO A 115 23.42 -18.20 12.19
N GLU A 116 23.38 -19.25 11.36
CA GLU A 116 22.13 -19.78 10.80
C GLU A 116 21.13 -20.22 11.88
N GLU A 117 21.61 -20.72 13.01
CA GLU A 117 20.77 -21.15 14.14
C GLU A 117 19.98 -19.97 14.75
N LEU A 118 20.56 -18.77 14.72
CA LEU A 118 19.92 -17.53 15.19
C LEU A 118 19.12 -16.86 14.07
N ALA A 119 19.60 -16.95 12.83
CA ALA A 119 18.98 -16.31 11.67
C ALA A 119 17.69 -17.02 11.22
N ALA A 120 17.65 -18.36 11.26
CA ALA A 120 16.59 -19.15 10.63
C ALA A 120 15.16 -18.80 11.09
N PRO A 121 14.87 -18.65 12.39
CA PRO A 121 13.51 -18.32 12.82
C PRO A 121 13.08 -16.90 12.42
N ALA A 122 14.01 -15.94 12.42
CA ALA A 122 13.75 -14.57 12.00
C ALA A 122 13.56 -14.47 10.49
N ARG A 123 14.41 -15.18 9.72
CA ARG A 123 14.31 -15.30 8.26
C ARG A 123 12.98 -15.92 7.84
N ALA A 124 12.54 -16.96 8.56
CA ALA A 124 11.26 -17.63 8.29
C ALA A 124 10.05 -16.68 8.44
N ALA A 125 10.04 -15.83 9.48
CA ALA A 125 8.97 -14.85 9.67
C ALA A 125 8.88 -13.84 8.52
N ILE A 126 10.03 -13.38 8.01
CA ILE A 126 10.08 -12.46 6.87
C ILE A 126 9.69 -13.18 5.58
N ALA A 127 10.16 -14.42 5.37
CA ALA A 127 9.83 -15.23 4.20
C ALA A 127 8.33 -15.51 4.09
N GLU A 128 7.65 -15.79 5.20
CA GLU A 128 6.20 -15.97 5.24
C GLU A 128 5.45 -14.71 4.76
N HIS A 129 5.89 -13.52 5.19
CA HIS A 129 5.34 -12.27 4.70
C HIS A 129 5.56 -12.08 3.20
N LEU A 130 6.76 -12.33 2.69
CA LEU A 130 7.07 -12.19 1.27
C LEU A 130 6.22 -13.16 0.41
N ALA A 131 6.02 -14.38 0.88
CA ALA A 131 5.15 -15.35 0.22
C ALA A 131 3.68 -14.87 0.21
N ALA A 132 3.16 -14.43 1.36
CA ALA A 132 1.81 -13.89 1.47
C ALA A 132 1.61 -12.63 0.59
N GLN A 133 2.62 -11.76 0.53
CA GLN A 133 2.61 -10.57 -0.29
C GLN A 133 2.57 -10.90 -1.79
N THR A 134 3.42 -11.83 -2.23
CA THR A 134 3.43 -12.31 -3.62
C THR A 134 2.06 -12.85 -4.02
N MET A 135 1.42 -13.64 -3.15
CA MET A 135 0.08 -14.18 -3.41
C MET A 135 -0.99 -13.09 -3.52
N ARG A 136 -0.93 -12.05 -2.67
CA ARG A 136 -1.82 -10.88 -2.76
C ARG A 136 -1.65 -10.14 -4.08
N GLU A 137 -0.41 -9.90 -4.49
CA GLU A 137 -0.10 -9.20 -5.74
C GLU A 137 -0.60 -9.99 -6.96
N VAL A 138 -0.38 -11.31 -6.98
CA VAL A 138 -0.91 -12.20 -8.03
C VAL A 138 -2.44 -12.20 -8.06
N ALA A 139 -3.11 -12.20 -6.91
CA ALA A 139 -4.57 -12.19 -6.84
C ALA A 139 -5.19 -10.88 -7.37
N VAL A 140 -4.46 -9.77 -7.31
CA VAL A 140 -4.90 -8.46 -7.83
C VAL A 140 -4.64 -8.34 -9.34
N LEU A 141 -3.64 -9.06 -9.86
CA LEU A 141 -3.41 -9.17 -11.31
C LEU A 141 -4.57 -9.96 -11.94
N LYS A 142 -5.40 -9.30 -12.75
CA LYS A 142 -6.45 -9.97 -13.53
C LYS A 142 -5.84 -11.17 -14.28
N PRO A 143 -6.52 -12.34 -14.31
CA PRO A 143 -6.05 -13.46 -15.12
C PRO A 143 -5.83 -13.00 -16.56
N SER A 144 -4.69 -13.37 -17.12
CA SER A 144 -4.34 -13.04 -18.51
C SER A 144 -5.41 -13.56 -19.47
N LEU A 145 -5.90 -12.70 -20.37
CA LEU A 145 -6.79 -13.09 -21.47
C LEU A 145 -6.18 -14.16 -22.38
N LEU A 146 -4.85 -14.40 -22.32
CA LEU A 146 -4.20 -15.53 -23.00
C LEU A 146 -4.68 -16.89 -22.47
N GLY A 147 -5.09 -16.98 -21.20
CA GLY A 147 -5.67 -18.19 -20.61
C GLY A 147 -7.10 -18.49 -21.09
N GLU A 148 -7.81 -17.49 -21.63
CA GLU A 148 -9.10 -17.66 -22.28
C GLU A 148 -8.94 -18.12 -23.74
N ILE A 149 -7.88 -17.69 -24.42
CA ILE A 149 -7.57 -18.12 -25.80
C ILE A 149 -7.16 -19.60 -25.84
N SER A 150 -6.52 -20.14 -24.80
CA SER A 150 -6.15 -21.56 -24.72
C SER A 150 -7.32 -22.53 -24.47
N LYS A 151 -8.53 -22.01 -24.23
CA LYS A 151 -9.76 -22.81 -24.09
C LYS A 151 -10.62 -22.81 -25.37
N GLY A 152 -10.14 -22.17 -26.44
CA GLY A 152 -10.74 -22.15 -27.78
C GLY A 152 -9.98 -23.05 -28.75
#